data_AF-A0A2A5HM63-F1
#
_entry.id   AF-A0A2A5HM63-F1
#
_cell.length_a   1.000
_cell.length_b   1.000
_cell.length_c   1.000
_cell.angle_alpha   90.00
_cell.angle_beta   90.00
_cell.angle_gamma   90.00
#
_symmetry.space_group_name_H-M   'P 1'
#
loop_
_entity.id
_entity.type
_entity.pdbx_description
1 polymer ?
#
loop_
_entity_poly.entity_id
_entity_poly.type
_entity_poly.pdbx_seq_one_letter_code
_entity_poly.pdbx_strand_id
1 'polypeptide(L)'
;AAREFYQFISDKERKFTDPKQNNGKGFYPRNVREETRVHPRTLNRYLNELAAYGLLQITGGNKNTTGYSYKLVENSSYEALQKSINIQIEKVVKAVWQEHEKRNKGAKKKKSSTHIVGSRTSKTVVSQ
;
A
#
# COMPACT_ATOMS: atom_id res chain seq x y z
N ALA A 1 21.87 4.89 -10.50
CA ALA A 1 22.83 4.34 -9.52
C ALA A 1 22.19 3.31 -8.58
N ALA A 2 21.73 3.66 -7.35
CA ALA A 2 21.22 2.64 -6.40
C ALA A 2 19.94 1.93 -6.86
N ARG A 3 19.07 2.62 -7.61
CA ARG A 3 17.88 2.03 -8.24
C ARG A 3 18.23 1.01 -9.33
N GLU A 4 19.25 1.26 -10.14
CA GLU A 4 19.73 0.31 -11.15
C GLU A 4 20.37 -0.90 -10.45
N PHE A 5 21.13 -0.67 -9.39
CA PHE A 5 21.65 -1.73 -8.55
C PHE A 5 20.52 -2.55 -7.92
N TYR A 6 19.41 -1.93 -7.50
CA TYR A 6 18.22 -2.64 -7.04
C TYR A 6 17.64 -3.57 -8.11
N GLN A 7 17.51 -3.11 -9.36
CA GLN A 7 17.03 -3.95 -10.46
C GLN A 7 17.96 -5.14 -10.68
N PHE A 8 19.28 -4.90 -10.67
CA PHE A 8 20.29 -5.96 -10.77
C PHE A 8 20.15 -7.00 -9.65
N ILE A 9 20.03 -6.58 -8.39
CA ILE A 9 19.89 -7.54 -7.29
C ILE A 9 18.51 -8.18 -7.19
N SER A 10 17.49 -7.59 -7.81
CA SER A 10 16.12 -8.10 -7.87
C SER A 10 15.93 -9.16 -8.97
N ASP A 11 16.93 -9.37 -9.81
CA ASP A 11 16.88 -10.37 -10.86
C ASP A 11 16.74 -11.78 -10.27
N LYS A 12 15.89 -12.58 -10.90
CA LYS A 12 15.60 -13.97 -10.50
C LYS A 12 16.80 -14.88 -10.74
N GLU A 13 17.70 -14.52 -11.66
CA GLU A 13 18.86 -15.33 -12.04
C GLU A 13 20.16 -14.98 -11.29
N ARG A 14 20.09 -14.14 -10.25
CA ARG A 14 21.29 -13.70 -9.51
C ARG A 14 22.03 -14.87 -8.84
N LYS A 15 23.36 -14.94 -8.99
CA LYS A 15 24.18 -16.09 -8.55
C LYS A 15 24.79 -15.91 -7.16
N PHE A 16 24.86 -14.69 -6.64
CA PHE A 16 25.44 -14.36 -5.33
C PHE A 16 24.58 -14.72 -4.09
N THR A 17 23.52 -15.51 -4.26
CA THR A 17 22.58 -15.87 -3.18
C THR A 17 23.15 -16.98 -2.29
N ASP A 18 23.02 -16.84 -0.97
CA ASP A 18 23.50 -17.84 -0.01
C ASP A 18 22.37 -18.83 0.36
N PRO A 19 22.46 -20.11 -0.04
CA PRO A 19 21.41 -21.11 0.17
C PRO A 19 21.16 -21.40 1.65
N LYS A 20 22.12 -21.11 2.53
CA LYS A 20 22.00 -21.35 3.97
C LYS A 20 21.35 -20.19 4.72
N GLN A 21 21.09 -19.07 4.05
CA GLN A 21 20.60 -17.84 4.69
C GLN A 21 19.25 -17.40 4.08
N ASN A 22 18.32 -16.99 4.95
CA ASN A 22 17.02 -16.42 4.56
C ASN A 22 16.26 -17.25 3.50
N ASN A 23 16.18 -18.57 3.70
CA ASN A 23 15.53 -19.51 2.76
C ASN A 23 16.09 -19.43 1.34
N GLY A 24 17.41 -19.22 1.20
CA GLY A 24 18.05 -19.08 -0.10
C GLY A 24 17.66 -17.81 -0.85
N LYS A 25 17.27 -16.75 -0.15
CA LYS A 25 16.99 -15.41 -0.72
C LYS A 25 17.91 -14.31 -0.17
N GLY A 26 18.84 -14.66 0.73
CA GLY A 26 19.79 -13.74 1.34
C GLY A 26 21.13 -13.69 0.59
N PHE A 27 21.90 -12.62 0.78
CA PHE A 27 23.24 -12.51 0.23
C PHE A 27 24.17 -11.67 1.10
N TYR A 28 25.47 -11.87 0.91
CA TYR A 28 26.52 -11.05 1.52
C TYR A 28 27.13 -10.09 0.49
N PRO A 29 27.60 -8.90 0.92
CA PRO A 29 28.28 -7.95 0.04
C PRO A 29 29.53 -8.53 -0.63
N ARG A 30 30.21 -9.49 0.00
CA ARG A 30 31.37 -10.17 -0.60
C ARG A 30 30.98 -10.93 -1.88
N ASN A 31 29.87 -11.67 -1.84
CA ASN A 31 29.39 -12.46 -2.97
C ASN A 31 29.02 -11.54 -4.16
N VAL A 32 28.41 -10.39 -3.86
CA VAL A 32 28.08 -9.38 -4.88
C VAL A 32 29.36 -8.81 -5.52
N ARG A 33 30.44 -8.64 -4.75
CA ARG A 33 31.74 -8.15 -5.27
C ARG A 33 32.48 -9.18 -6.12
N GLU A 34 32.25 -10.46 -5.90
CA GLU A 34 32.80 -11.52 -6.74
C GLU A 34 32.11 -11.53 -8.12
N GLU A 35 30.82 -11.23 -8.17
CA GLU A 35 30.03 -11.22 -9.41
C GLU A 35 30.05 -9.85 -10.13
N THR A 36 30.31 -8.77 -9.39
CA THR A 36 30.29 -7.40 -9.93
C THR A 36 31.60 -6.67 -9.68
N ARG A 37 32.08 -5.91 -10.68
CA ARG A 37 33.27 -5.05 -10.53
C ARG A 37 32.99 -3.75 -9.76
N VAL A 38 31.99 -3.73 -8.88
CA VAL A 38 31.61 -2.53 -8.12
C VAL A 38 32.61 -2.31 -6.98
N HIS A 39 33.13 -1.08 -6.88
CA HIS A 39 34.03 -0.71 -5.80
C HIS A 39 33.37 -0.91 -4.41
N PRO A 40 34.06 -1.47 -3.40
CA PRO A 40 33.45 -1.82 -2.12
C PRO A 40 32.71 -0.68 -1.42
N ARG A 41 33.25 0.54 -1.49
CA ARG A 41 32.61 1.75 -0.92
C ARG A 41 31.30 2.08 -1.62
N THR A 42 31.24 1.91 -2.94
CA THR A 42 30.05 2.15 -3.76
C THR A 42 28.98 1.11 -3.45
N LEU A 43 29.37 -0.16 -3.34
CA LEU A 43 28.44 -1.22 -2.95
C LEU A 43 27.85 -0.96 -1.56
N ASN A 44 28.69 -0.63 -0.57
CA ASN A 44 28.20 -0.33 0.78
C ASN A 44 27.26 0.88 0.78
N ARG A 45 27.54 1.90 -0.03
CA ARG A 45 26.64 3.06 -0.20
C ARG A 45 25.28 2.62 -0.73
N TYR A 46 25.25 1.82 -1.80
CA TYR A 46 24.00 1.32 -2.38
C TYR A 46 23.21 0.45 -1.42
N LEU A 47 23.87 -0.45 -0.69
CA LEU A 47 23.21 -1.30 0.30
C LEU A 47 22.59 -0.46 1.43
N ASN A 48 23.31 0.55 1.93
CA ASN A 48 22.79 1.45 2.95
C ASN A 48 21.61 2.29 2.43
N GLU A 49 21.70 2.84 1.22
CA GLU A 49 20.60 3.59 0.59
C GLU A 49 19.35 2.69 0.45
N LEU A 50 19.51 1.47 -0.08
CA LEU A 50 18.40 0.54 -0.26
C LEU A 50 17.81 0.04 1.06
N ALA A 51 18.64 -0.15 2.09
CA ALA A 51 18.16 -0.47 3.42
C ALA A 51 17.39 0.70 4.05
N ALA A 52 17.87 1.94 3.88
CA ALA A 52 17.18 3.14 4.36
C ALA A 52 15.82 3.34 3.65
N TYR A 53 15.72 2.97 2.37
CA TYR A 53 14.46 2.97 1.62
C TYR A 53 13.54 1.77 1.93
N GLY A 54 13.96 0.86 2.81
CA GLY A 54 13.16 -0.33 3.16
C GLY A 54 13.05 -1.35 2.03
N LEU A 55 13.88 -1.26 1.00
CA LEU A 55 13.95 -2.22 -0.12
C LEU A 55 14.82 -3.44 0.23
N LEU A 56 15.77 -3.24 1.15
CA LEU A 56 16.60 -4.31 1.72
C LEU A 56 16.39 -4.38 3.24
N GLN A 57 16.39 -5.59 3.76
CA GLN A 57 16.41 -5.84 5.19
C GLN A 57 17.74 -6.50 5.59
N ILE A 58 18.36 -5.98 6.65
CA ILE A 58 19.50 -6.64 7.30
C ILE A 58 18.97 -7.81 8.12
N THR A 59 19.48 -9.00 7.85
CA THR A 59 18.96 -10.25 8.43
C THR A 59 19.89 -10.92 9.43
N GLY A 60 21.13 -10.45 9.49
CA GLY A 60 22.14 -11.03 10.36
C GLY A 60 23.54 -10.67 9.90
N GLY A 61 24.51 -11.49 10.30
CA GLY A 61 25.92 -11.23 10.09
C GLY A 61 26.54 -10.34 11.16
N ASN A 62 27.87 -10.29 11.17
CA ASN A 62 28.64 -9.52 12.14
C ASN A 62 29.47 -8.49 11.40
N LYS A 63 29.35 -7.22 11.78
CA LYS A 63 30.10 -6.09 11.23
C LYS A 63 31.62 -6.33 11.21
N ASN A 64 32.14 -7.05 12.20
CA ASN A 64 33.57 -7.17 12.44
C ASN A 64 34.23 -8.40 11.77
N THR A 65 33.46 -9.33 11.22
CA THR A 65 34.01 -10.55 10.60
C THR A 65 33.56 -10.69 9.14
N THR A 66 32.30 -11.07 8.91
CA THR A 66 31.77 -11.39 7.58
C THR A 66 30.96 -10.26 6.94
N GLY A 67 30.64 -9.21 7.71
CA GLY A 67 29.71 -8.16 7.32
C GLY A 67 28.25 -8.57 7.48
N TYR A 68 27.35 -7.62 7.29
CA TYR A 68 25.91 -7.87 7.34
C TYR A 68 25.42 -8.71 6.16
N SER A 69 24.46 -9.60 6.43
CA SER A 69 23.66 -10.26 5.40
C SER A 69 22.41 -9.44 5.10
N TYR A 70 22.06 -9.38 3.82
CA TYR A 70 20.92 -8.63 3.32
C TYR A 70 19.94 -9.58 2.64
N LYS A 71 18.65 -9.27 2.73
CA LYS A 71 17.61 -9.87 1.88
C LYS A 71 16.78 -8.78 1.22
N LEU A 72 16.22 -9.10 0.06
CA LEU A 72 15.17 -8.27 -0.54
C LEU A 72 13.94 -8.31 0.33
N VAL A 73 13.34 -7.15 0.54
CA VAL A 73 11.99 -7.05 1.09
C VAL A 73 11.04 -7.42 -0.03
N GLU A 74 10.17 -8.41 0.22
CA GLU A 74 9.15 -8.77 -0.77
C GLU A 74 8.22 -7.57 -1.02
N ASN A 75 8.17 -7.13 -2.28
CA ASN A 75 7.30 -6.05 -2.77
C ASN A 75 5.79 -6.34 -2.59
N SER A 76 5.43 -7.49 -2.02
CA SER A 76 4.06 -7.79 -1.58
C SER A 76 3.50 -6.69 -0.69
N SER A 77 4.35 -5.99 0.06
CA SER A 77 3.96 -4.85 0.89
C SER A 77 3.39 -3.69 0.09
N TYR A 78 4.01 -3.26 -1.02
CA TYR A 78 3.56 -2.04 -1.71
C TYR A 78 2.22 -2.24 -2.42
N GLU A 79 2.06 -3.32 -3.19
CA GLU A 79 0.78 -3.59 -3.85
C GLU A 79 -0.32 -3.90 -2.84
N ALA A 80 -0.03 -4.63 -1.76
CA ALA A 80 -1.02 -4.89 -0.72
C ALA A 80 -1.39 -3.60 0.03
N LEU A 81 -0.42 -2.73 0.32
CA LEU A 81 -0.65 -1.44 0.94
C LEU A 81 -1.48 -0.54 0.03
N GLN A 82 -1.12 -0.42 -1.25
CA GLN A 82 -1.87 0.33 -2.24
C GLN A 82 -3.31 -0.18 -2.38
N LYS A 83 -3.49 -1.50 -2.45
CA LYS A 83 -4.83 -2.12 -2.44
C LYS A 83 -5.60 -1.78 -1.17
N SER A 84 -4.97 -1.84 0.00
CA SER A 84 -5.61 -1.53 1.27
C SER A 84 -6.07 -0.06 1.36
N ILE A 85 -5.25 0.86 0.88
CA ILE A 85 -5.57 2.30 0.81
C ILE A 85 -6.76 2.52 -0.13
N ASN A 86 -6.74 1.92 -1.32
CA ASN A 86 -7.83 2.04 -2.29
C ASN A 86 -9.15 1.51 -1.72
N ILE A 87 -9.12 0.35 -1.05
CA ILE A 87 -10.32 -0.22 -0.39
C ILE A 87 -10.88 0.74 0.66
N GLN A 88 -10.03 1.39 1.46
CA GLN A 88 -10.48 2.36 2.46
C GLN A 88 -11.10 3.60 1.81
N ILE A 89 -10.46 4.15 0.78
CA ILE A 89 -10.98 5.30 0.02
C ILE A 89 -12.35 4.96 -0.57
N GLU A 90 -12.48 3.81 -1.23
CA GLU A 90 -13.75 3.37 -1.80
C GLU A 90 -14.85 3.25 -0.75
N LYS A 91 -14.54 2.73 0.45
CA LYS A 91 -15.51 2.63 1.55
C LYS A 91 -16.01 4.00 1.98
N VAL A 92 -15.11 4.96 2.15
CA VAL A 92 -15.47 6.33 2.54
C VAL A 92 -16.32 6.99 1.47
N VAL A 93 -15.90 6.91 0.20
CA VAL A 93 -16.64 7.48 -0.93
C VAL A 93 -18.05 6.86 -1.03
N LYS A 94 -18.17 5.52 -0.94
CA LYS A 94 -19.46 4.83 -0.93
C LYS A 94 -20.35 5.30 0.22
N ALA A 95 -19.81 5.47 1.42
CA ALA A 95 -20.57 5.94 2.58
C ALA A 95 -21.10 7.37 2.38
N VAL A 96 -20.27 8.29 1.87
CA VAL A 96 -20.67 9.67 1.56
C VAL A 96 -21.78 9.71 0.50
N TRP A 97 -21.65 8.93 -0.57
CA TRP A 97 -22.69 8.83 -1.61
C TRP A 97 -24.00 8.26 -1.07
N GLN A 98 -23.95 7.19 -0.27
CA GLN A 98 -25.15 6.61 0.33
C GLN A 98 -25.88 7.59 1.24
N GLU A 99 -25.15 8.37 2.04
CA GLU A 99 -25.72 9.38 2.92
C GLU A 99 -26.34 10.54 2.11
N HIS A 100 -25.66 11.00 1.06
CA HIS A 100 -26.20 12.00 0.13
C HIS A 100 -27.53 11.52 -0.52
N GLU A 101 -27.57 10.28 -1.00
CA GLU A 101 -28.78 9.70 -1.60
C GLU A 101 -29.94 9.59 -0.60
N LYS A 102 -29.66 9.22 0.65
CA LYS A 102 -30.69 9.19 1.72
C LYS A 102 -31.26 10.58 1.97
N ARG A 103 -30.41 11.61 2.05
CA ARG A 103 -30.84 13.01 2.23
C ARG A 103 -31.71 13.48 1.07
N ASN A 104 -31.33 13.18 -0.17
CA ASN A 104 -32.09 13.55 -1.36
C ASN A 104 -33.45 12.83 -1.44
N LYS A 105 -33.52 11.55 -1.06
CA LYS A 105 -34.78 10.81 -0.98
C LYS A 105 -35.70 11.34 0.13
N GLY A 106 -35.14 11.70 1.29
CA GLY A 106 -35.86 12.34 2.38
C GLY A 106 -36.44 13.72 2.02
N ALA A 107 -35.68 14.53 1.28
CA ALA A 107 -36.12 15.83 0.78
C ALA A 107 -37.27 15.71 -0.24
N LYS A 108 -37.24 14.71 -1.12
CA LYS A 108 -38.34 14.44 -2.08
C LYS A 108 -39.61 13.96 -1.37
N LYS A 109 -39.50 13.13 -0.33
CA LYS A 109 -40.64 12.59 0.42
C LYS A 109 -41.37 13.65 1.27
N LYS A 110 -40.65 14.66 1.80
CA LYS A 110 -41.24 15.82 2.50
C LYS A 110 -41.99 16.77 1.56
N LYS A 111 -41.53 16.94 0.31
CA LYS A 111 -42.21 17.80 -0.67
C LYS A 111 -43.53 17.20 -1.17
N SER A 112 -43.65 15.88 -1.30
CA SER A 112 -44.90 15.22 -1.69
C SER A 112 -45.96 15.19 -0.58
N SER A 113 -45.57 15.11 0.70
CA SER A 113 -46.54 15.16 1.82
C SER A 113 -47.07 16.56 2.09
N THR A 114 -46.29 17.60 1.80
CA THR A 114 -46.70 19.01 2.00
C THR A 114 -47.79 19.44 1.01
N HIS A 115 -47.85 18.84 -0.19
CA HIS A 115 -48.90 19.13 -1.17
C HIS A 115 -50.26 18.47 -0.88
N ILE A 116 -50.36 17.50 0.04
CA ILE A 116 -51.61 16.76 0.31
C ILE A 116 -52.43 17.38 1.47
N VAL A 117 -51.81 18.21 2.32
CA VAL A 117 -52.46 18.74 3.56
C VAL A 117 -53.29 20.02 3.30
N GLY A 118 -53.40 20.49 2.05
CA GLY A 118 -54.04 21.78 1.70
C GLY A 118 -55.52 21.77 1.31
N SER A 119 -56.23 20.64 1.26
CA SER A 119 -57.64 20.62 0.79
C SER A 119 -58.59 19.90 1.75
N ARG A 120 -58.94 20.54 2.88
CA ARG A 120 -60.12 20.14 3.67
C ARG A 120 -60.69 21.31 4.50
N THR A 121 -61.51 22.12 3.87
CA THR A 121 -62.52 23.00 4.50
C THR A 121 -63.67 23.13 3.51
N SER A 122 -64.96 23.03 3.79
CA SER A 122 -65.75 22.80 5.01
C SER A 122 -67.19 22.67 4.50
N LYS A 123 -67.88 21.53 4.71
CA LYS A 123 -69.32 21.43 4.44
C LYS A 123 -70.07 21.56 5.76
N THR A 124 -70.65 22.74 5.97
CA THR A 124 -71.54 23.07 7.06
C THR A 124 -72.81 22.22 6.95
N VAL A 125 -73.13 21.48 8.00
CA VAL A 125 -74.42 20.83 8.23
C VAL A 125 -75.23 21.78 9.08
N VAL A 126 -76.37 22.29 8.59
CA VAL A 126 -77.49 22.69 9.45
C VAL A 126 -78.79 22.26 8.79
N SER A 127 -79.57 21.56 9.61
CA SER A 127 -80.88 20.98 9.39
C SER A 127 -81.99 21.98 9.74
N GLN A 128 -83.09 21.92 8.97
CA GLN A 128 -84.52 22.01 9.31
C GLN A 128 -85.29 22.83 8.27
#